data_AF-A8DYP2-F1
#
_entry.id   AF-A8DYP2-F1
#
_cell.length_a   1.000
_cell.length_b   1.000
_cell.length_c   1.000
_cell.angle_alpha   90.00
_cell.angle_beta   90.00
_cell.angle_gamma   90.00
#
_symmetry.space_group_name_H-M   'P 1'
#
loop_
_entity.id
_entity.type
_entity.pdbx_description
1 polymer ?
#
loop_
_entity_poly.entity_id
_entity_poly.type
_entity_poly.pdbx_seq_one_letter_code
_entity_poly.pdbx_strand_id
1 'polypeptide(L)'
;MWRKSVMNFRGFIRSFVENKGLLWIFVIGISGWSTVSILVLLKTRYETDSTTIGVSTAYSRWINTFPSIGICLTKSRAFNEFKAMMREYFQEDFAFSFTRMIYEYAFLNPNNIFTKEPTKNTSYPYNFNILDIRRKMFPTNCTECFKEIYFRGELVTDCEEIFKFHVTEMGYCFLANNLLDYDSIEEMPLRYSSLDNNRSLRLYMRSSVMYKYEMYVNSPEDLPFFNSLTYTISTDPTTYAFNVEEIHNHEGVIDEPISQRKCKFPSESSIEGFPYSFSACMSIIRSEFEMKTCDCSLFNPKDRST
;
A
#
# COMPACT_ATOMS: atom_id res chain seq x y z
N MET A 1 13.79 -18.53 65.61
CA MET A 1 13.35 -19.56 64.63
C MET A 1 14.28 -19.67 63.42
N TRP A 2 14.76 -18.55 62.87
CA TRP A 2 15.67 -18.50 61.71
C TRP A 2 17.02 -19.23 61.89
N ARG A 3 17.69 -19.09 63.05
CA ARG A 3 19.04 -19.65 63.31
C ARG A 3 19.09 -21.19 63.31
N LYS A 4 18.02 -21.87 63.76
CA LYS A 4 17.91 -23.34 63.75
C LYS A 4 17.69 -23.90 62.34
N SER A 5 16.92 -23.18 61.50
CA SER A 5 16.70 -23.57 60.11
C SER A 5 18.00 -23.49 59.28
N VAL A 6 18.80 -22.44 59.50
CA VAL A 6 20.09 -22.25 58.82
C VAL A 6 21.14 -23.30 59.24
N MET A 7 21.17 -23.70 60.52
CA MET A 7 22.06 -24.76 60.99
C MET A 7 21.68 -26.14 60.45
N ASN A 8 20.39 -26.47 60.40
CA ASN A 8 19.91 -27.73 59.82
C ASN A 8 20.19 -27.80 58.31
N PHE A 9 20.05 -26.69 57.59
CA PHE A 9 20.38 -26.61 56.17
C PHE A 9 21.88 -26.80 55.91
N ARG A 10 22.76 -26.23 56.76
CA ARG A 10 24.21 -26.45 56.68
C ARG A 10 24.61 -27.90 56.99
N GLY A 11 23.98 -28.54 57.96
CA GLY A 11 24.21 -29.96 58.28
C GLY A 11 23.77 -30.89 57.15
N PHE A 12 22.64 -30.59 56.52
CA PHE A 12 22.13 -31.33 55.36
C PHE A 12 23.05 -31.20 54.14
N ILE A 13 23.54 -29.99 53.83
CA ILE A 13 24.49 -29.78 52.73
C ILE A 13 25.80 -30.54 52.97
N ARG A 14 26.31 -30.58 54.21
CA ARG A 14 27.57 -31.29 54.52
C ARG A 14 27.43 -32.80 54.32
N SER A 15 26.33 -33.38 54.80
CA SER A 15 25.99 -34.81 54.60
C SER A 15 25.74 -35.16 53.12
N PHE A 16 25.10 -34.25 52.38
CA PHE A 16 24.86 -34.39 50.95
C PHE A 16 26.15 -34.34 50.11
N VAL A 17 27.12 -33.50 50.48
CA VAL A 17 28.42 -33.38 49.81
C VAL A 17 29.36 -34.55 50.12
N GLU A 18 29.28 -35.12 51.33
CA GLU A 18 30.06 -36.32 51.69
C GLU A 18 29.61 -37.57 50.94
N ASN A 19 28.31 -37.65 50.57
CA ASN A 19 27.78 -38.74 49.77
C ASN A 19 27.97 -38.51 48.26
N LYS A 20 29.18 -38.84 47.77
CA LYS A 20 29.61 -38.62 46.38
C LYS A 20 28.59 -39.08 45.33
N GLY A 21 27.89 -40.19 45.55
CA GLY A 21 26.90 -40.72 44.59
C GLY A 21 25.69 -39.80 44.40
N LEU A 22 25.12 -39.28 45.50
CA LEU A 22 23.97 -38.36 45.45
C LEU A 22 24.36 -37.00 44.86
N LEU A 23 25.57 -36.52 45.16
CA LEU A 23 26.10 -35.30 44.58
C LEU A 23 26.26 -35.41 43.06
N TRP A 24 26.83 -36.52 42.56
CA TRP A 24 26.96 -36.74 41.10
C TRP A 24 25.61 -36.88 40.40
N ILE A 25 24.64 -37.56 41.00
CA ILE A 25 23.27 -37.68 40.43
C ILE A 25 22.63 -36.29 40.31
N PHE A 26 22.76 -35.45 41.33
CA PHE A 26 22.21 -34.10 41.32
C PHE A 26 22.89 -33.20 40.27
N VAL A 27 24.22 -33.27 40.17
CA VAL A 27 24.97 -32.52 39.14
C VAL A 27 24.59 -32.97 37.73
N ILE A 28 24.49 -34.28 37.48
CA ILE A 28 24.04 -34.82 36.18
C ILE A 28 22.59 -34.42 35.90
N GLY A 29 21.72 -34.44 36.91
CA GLY A 29 20.32 -34.01 36.78
C GLY A 29 20.20 -32.53 36.37
N ILE A 30 20.94 -31.64 37.04
CA ILE A 30 20.99 -30.21 36.67
C ILE A 30 21.60 -30.03 35.28
N SER A 31 22.68 -30.75 34.96
CA SER A 31 23.33 -30.65 33.66
C SER A 31 22.42 -31.13 32.54
N GLY A 32 21.69 -32.23 32.74
CA GLY A 32 20.71 -32.76 31.80
C GLY A 32 19.55 -31.80 31.61
N TRP A 33 18.97 -31.27 32.70
CA TRP A 33 17.93 -30.23 32.64
C TRP A 33 18.40 -28.97 31.89
N SER A 34 19.60 -28.50 32.18
CA SER A 34 20.20 -27.33 31.53
C SER A 34 20.41 -27.57 30.04
N THR A 35 20.92 -28.76 29.67
CA THR A 35 21.11 -29.15 28.27
C THR A 35 19.79 -29.17 27.51
N VAL A 36 18.77 -29.81 28.08
CA VAL A 36 17.42 -29.86 27.48
C VAL A 36 16.85 -28.46 27.33
N SER A 37 16.98 -27.61 28.35
CA SER A 37 16.50 -26.22 28.31
C SER A 37 17.19 -25.42 27.20
N ILE A 38 18.51 -25.55 27.06
CA ILE A 38 19.28 -24.88 26.01
C ILE A 38 18.88 -25.40 24.63
N LEU A 39 18.68 -26.71 24.46
CA LEU A 39 18.24 -27.28 23.18
C LEU A 39 16.86 -26.79 22.77
N VAL A 40 15.92 -26.71 23.72
CA VAL A 40 14.58 -26.15 23.46
C VAL A 40 14.70 -24.68 23.06
N LEU A 41 15.49 -23.88 23.78
CA LEU A 41 15.69 -22.46 23.46
C LEU A 41 16.35 -22.26 22.10
N LEU A 42 17.35 -23.07 21.74
CA LEU A 42 18.02 -23.00 20.44
C LEU A 42 17.06 -23.37 19.30
N LYS A 43 16.24 -24.41 19.50
CA LYS A 43 15.21 -24.78 18.52
C LYS A 43 14.19 -23.66 18.34
N THR A 44 13.68 -23.10 19.43
CA THR A 44 12.74 -21.97 19.36
C THR A 44 13.37 -20.78 18.64
N ARG A 45 14.60 -20.40 19.00
CA ARG A 45 15.31 -19.30 18.33
C ARG A 45 15.53 -19.57 16.84
N TYR A 46 15.88 -20.80 16.45
CA TYR A 46 16.02 -21.15 15.04
C TYR A 46 14.69 -20.99 14.27
N GLU A 47 13.56 -21.35 14.89
CA GLU A 47 12.24 -21.24 14.28
C GLU A 47 11.66 -19.80 14.30
N THR A 48 12.12 -18.93 15.21
CA THR A 48 11.58 -17.56 15.35
C THR A 48 12.50 -16.47 14.82
N ASP A 49 13.81 -16.65 14.89
CA ASP A 49 14.82 -15.60 14.68
C ASP A 49 15.80 -16.00 13.55
N SER A 50 15.29 -16.33 12.37
CA SER A 50 16.13 -16.77 11.24
C SER A 50 16.87 -15.61 10.54
N THR A 51 16.42 -14.38 10.72
CA THR A 51 17.00 -13.19 10.07
C THR A 51 17.62 -12.23 11.09
N THR A 52 18.73 -11.59 10.69
CA THR A 52 19.39 -10.53 11.47
C THR A 52 19.41 -9.24 10.67
N ILE A 53 19.15 -8.11 11.33
CA ILE A 53 19.09 -6.81 10.67
C ILE A 53 20.45 -6.13 10.87
N GLY A 54 21.22 -6.05 9.79
CA GLY A 54 22.42 -5.23 9.70
C GLY A 54 22.18 -4.07 8.75
N VAL A 55 22.14 -2.84 9.25
CA VAL A 55 22.01 -1.66 8.40
C VAL A 55 23.39 -1.30 7.87
N SER A 56 23.55 -1.35 6.55
CA SER A 56 24.75 -0.86 5.88
C SER A 56 24.33 0.00 4.69
N THR A 57 25.09 1.06 4.43
CA THR A 57 24.86 1.91 3.26
C THR A 57 25.39 1.19 2.03
N ALA A 58 24.51 0.89 1.08
CA ALA A 58 24.87 0.25 -0.18
C ALA A 58 25.53 1.27 -1.13
N TYR A 59 26.81 1.58 -0.92
CA TYR A 59 27.58 2.49 -1.79
C TYR A 59 27.74 2.00 -3.24
N SER A 60 27.36 0.74 -3.54
CA SER A 60 27.49 0.16 -4.88
C SER A 60 26.35 0.55 -5.85
N ARG A 61 25.21 1.05 -5.34
CA ARG A 61 24.07 1.44 -6.18
C ARG A 61 24.00 2.96 -6.31
N TRP A 62 24.38 3.46 -7.49
CA TRP A 62 24.44 4.90 -7.79
C TRP A 62 23.19 5.42 -8.50
N ILE A 63 22.29 4.51 -8.89
CA ILE A 63 21.01 4.78 -9.54
C ILE A 63 19.92 4.48 -8.52
N ASN A 64 19.19 5.52 -8.16
CA ASN A 64 18.02 5.46 -7.30
C ASN A 64 16.75 5.43 -8.14
N THR A 65 15.70 4.91 -7.53
CA THR A 65 14.34 4.79 -8.01
C THR A 65 13.55 6.01 -7.55
N PHE A 66 12.85 6.68 -8.46
CA PHE A 66 11.91 7.72 -8.07
C PHE A 66 10.70 7.09 -7.36
N PRO A 67 10.10 7.73 -6.34
CA PRO A 67 8.91 7.16 -5.71
C PRO A 67 7.76 7.03 -6.72
N SER A 68 6.81 6.14 -6.42
CA SER A 68 5.59 6.03 -7.21
C SER A 68 4.73 7.27 -7.01
N ILE A 69 4.33 7.90 -8.11
CA ILE A 69 3.46 9.09 -8.10
C ILE A 69 2.10 8.69 -8.65
N GLY A 70 1.08 8.75 -7.80
CA GLY A 70 -0.31 8.56 -8.21
C GLY A 70 -1.02 9.89 -8.35
N ILE A 71 -1.57 10.19 -9.53
CA ILE A 71 -2.44 11.35 -9.75
C ILE A 71 -3.88 10.86 -9.89
N CYS A 72 -4.69 11.07 -8.87
CA CYS A 72 -6.08 10.63 -8.84
C CYS A 72 -7.06 11.77 -9.10
N LEU A 73 -8.16 11.44 -9.77
CA LEU A 73 -9.23 12.36 -10.10
C LEU A 73 -10.22 12.43 -8.93
N THR A 74 -10.41 13.63 -8.39
CA THR A 74 -11.28 13.85 -7.24
C THR A 74 -12.39 14.86 -7.52
N LYS A 75 -13.35 14.89 -6.60
CA LYS A 75 -14.58 15.66 -6.75
C LYS A 75 -14.31 17.16 -6.91
N SER A 76 -14.83 17.73 -7.98
CA SER A 76 -14.86 19.17 -8.22
C SER A 76 -16.20 19.78 -7.80
N ARG A 77 -16.39 21.08 -8.09
CA ARG A 77 -17.68 21.78 -7.95
C ARG A 77 -18.42 21.87 -9.29
N ALA A 78 -18.39 20.82 -10.12
CA ALA A 78 -18.96 20.81 -11.47
C ALA A 78 -20.33 20.13 -11.59
N PHE A 79 -21.21 20.38 -10.63
CA PHE A 79 -22.53 19.74 -10.62
C PHE A 79 -23.39 20.15 -11.83
N ASN A 80 -23.28 21.40 -12.28
CA ASN A 80 -24.09 21.90 -13.39
C ASN A 80 -23.66 21.31 -14.72
N GLU A 81 -22.35 21.21 -14.93
CA GLU A 81 -21.71 20.59 -16.08
C GLU A 81 -22.03 19.09 -16.11
N PHE A 82 -21.97 18.42 -14.95
CA PHE A 82 -22.40 17.03 -14.81
C PHE A 82 -23.88 16.86 -15.15
N LYS A 83 -24.77 17.73 -14.65
CA LYS A 83 -26.19 17.69 -14.98
C LYS A 83 -26.42 17.83 -16.49
N ALA A 84 -25.69 18.73 -17.14
CA ALA A 84 -25.77 18.90 -18.59
C ALA A 84 -25.32 17.65 -19.35
N MET A 85 -24.22 17.02 -18.94
CA MET A 85 -23.73 15.76 -19.50
C MET A 85 -24.75 14.62 -19.35
N MET A 86 -25.34 14.47 -18.15
CA MET A 86 -26.38 13.46 -17.91
C MET A 86 -27.60 13.66 -18.81
N ARG A 87 -28.03 14.92 -18.98
CA ARG A 87 -29.16 15.25 -19.85
C ARG A 87 -28.89 14.92 -21.31
N GLU A 88 -27.67 15.18 -21.78
CA GLU A 88 -27.26 14.86 -23.15
C GLU A 88 -27.19 13.33 -23.36
N TYR A 89 -26.60 12.62 -22.41
CA TYR A 89 -26.36 11.18 -22.53
C TYR A 89 -27.65 10.36 -22.47
N PHE A 90 -28.53 10.65 -21.52
CA PHE A 90 -29.79 9.93 -21.34
C PHE A 90 -30.97 10.56 -22.12
N GLN A 91 -30.76 11.71 -22.76
CA GLN A 91 -31.79 12.48 -23.47
C GLN A 91 -33.00 12.84 -22.58
N GLU A 92 -32.79 12.91 -21.26
CA GLU A 92 -33.82 13.13 -20.25
C GLU A 92 -33.33 14.09 -19.16
N ASP A 93 -34.23 14.92 -18.60
CA ASP A 93 -33.89 15.78 -17.46
C ASP A 93 -34.31 15.10 -16.14
N PHE A 94 -33.33 14.62 -15.39
CA PHE A 94 -33.57 13.99 -14.10
C PHE A 94 -33.80 15.01 -12.98
N ALA A 95 -34.53 14.57 -11.95
CA ALA A 95 -34.68 15.34 -10.72
C ALA A 95 -33.31 15.74 -10.12
N PHE A 96 -33.25 16.92 -9.51
CA PHE A 96 -32.03 17.45 -8.91
C PHE A 96 -31.46 16.51 -7.83
N SER A 97 -32.31 15.95 -6.97
CA SER A 97 -31.91 15.01 -5.91
C SER A 97 -31.28 13.75 -6.48
N PHE A 98 -31.86 13.21 -7.55
CA PHE A 98 -31.36 12.03 -8.24
C PHE A 98 -30.01 12.30 -8.90
N THR A 99 -29.92 13.38 -9.69
CA THR A 99 -28.67 13.78 -10.37
C THR A 99 -27.55 14.01 -9.34
N ARG A 100 -27.87 14.65 -8.21
CA ARG A 100 -26.91 14.88 -7.13
C ARG A 100 -26.44 13.58 -6.51
N MET A 101 -27.33 12.63 -6.26
CA MET A 101 -26.96 11.32 -5.73
C MET A 101 -25.99 10.60 -6.69
N ILE A 102 -26.29 10.56 -7.99
CA ILE A 102 -25.42 9.92 -8.99
C ILE A 102 -24.05 10.64 -9.08
N TYR A 103 -24.03 11.97 -9.04
CA TYR A 103 -22.79 12.75 -8.99
C TYR A 103 -21.93 12.35 -7.79
N GLU A 104 -22.52 12.20 -6.61
CA GLU A 104 -21.79 11.76 -5.41
C GLU A 104 -21.27 10.33 -5.55
N TYR A 105 -22.08 9.40 -6.09
CA TYR A 105 -21.65 8.02 -6.35
C TYR A 105 -20.50 7.93 -7.37
N ALA A 106 -20.49 8.78 -8.40
CA ALA A 106 -19.41 8.82 -9.39
C ALA A 106 -18.05 9.12 -8.75
N PHE A 107 -18.01 9.94 -7.69
CA PHE A 107 -16.80 10.25 -6.92
C PHE A 107 -16.67 9.51 -5.59
N LEU A 108 -17.48 8.46 -5.39
CA LEU A 108 -17.45 7.71 -4.14
C LEU A 108 -16.09 7.03 -3.98
N ASN A 109 -15.46 7.32 -2.85
CA ASN A 109 -14.20 6.73 -2.43
C ASN A 109 -14.23 6.57 -0.90
N PRO A 110 -13.26 5.84 -0.33
CA PRO A 110 -13.15 5.62 1.10
C PRO A 110 -13.25 6.84 2.00
N ASN A 111 -12.71 7.97 1.53
CA ASN A 111 -12.52 9.18 2.31
C ASN A 111 -13.70 10.14 2.15
N ASN A 112 -14.59 9.87 1.18
CA ASN A 112 -15.74 10.70 0.86
C ASN A 112 -17.01 9.83 0.85
N ILE A 113 -17.43 9.40 2.03
CA ILE A 113 -18.62 8.56 2.21
C ILE A 113 -19.88 9.44 2.18
N PHE A 114 -20.84 9.06 1.34
CA PHE A 114 -22.14 9.70 1.28
C PHE A 114 -22.94 9.42 2.58
N THR A 115 -23.24 10.47 3.34
CA THR A 115 -23.90 10.38 4.66
C THR A 115 -25.42 10.28 4.60
N LYS A 116 -26.04 10.33 3.41
CA LYS A 116 -27.49 10.16 3.28
C LYS A 116 -27.80 8.80 2.69
N GLU A 117 -28.19 7.86 3.52
CA GLU A 117 -28.72 6.58 3.03
C GLU A 117 -29.90 6.85 2.08
N PRO A 118 -29.91 6.27 0.86
CA PRO A 118 -31.13 6.22 0.08
C PRO A 118 -32.16 5.46 0.93
N THR A 119 -33.32 6.07 1.16
CA THR A 119 -34.40 5.40 1.91
C THR A 119 -34.77 4.10 1.18
N LYS A 120 -34.91 3.00 1.92
CA LYS A 120 -35.15 1.63 1.39
C LYS A 120 -36.32 1.50 0.39
N ASN A 121 -37.19 2.50 0.30
CA ASN A 121 -38.39 2.50 -0.55
C ASN A 121 -38.23 3.29 -1.86
N THR A 122 -37.03 3.75 -2.21
CA THR A 122 -36.80 4.47 -3.47
C THR A 122 -36.46 3.47 -4.58
N SER A 123 -37.49 2.94 -5.25
CA SER A 123 -37.30 2.25 -6.52
C SER A 123 -37.06 3.31 -7.59
N TYR A 124 -35.84 3.36 -8.13
CA TYR A 124 -35.55 4.20 -9.28
C TYR A 124 -35.89 3.42 -10.56
N PRO A 125 -36.61 4.03 -11.51
CA PRO A 125 -37.11 3.33 -12.71
C PRO A 125 -36.02 2.98 -13.74
N TYR A 126 -34.75 3.27 -13.44
CA TYR A 126 -33.63 3.14 -14.36
C TYR A 126 -32.52 2.29 -13.77
N ASN A 127 -31.97 1.40 -14.58
CA ASN A 127 -30.76 0.65 -14.23
C ASN A 127 -29.53 1.54 -14.53
N PHE A 128 -28.90 2.08 -13.49
CA PHE A 128 -27.73 2.95 -13.61
C PHE A 128 -26.46 2.20 -13.26
N ASN A 129 -25.52 2.17 -14.21
CA ASN A 129 -24.17 1.69 -13.95
C ASN A 129 -23.24 2.88 -13.67
N ILE A 130 -22.75 2.96 -12.43
CA ILE A 130 -21.84 4.04 -12.02
C ILE A 130 -20.51 3.99 -12.79
N LEU A 131 -20.05 2.81 -13.20
CA LEU A 131 -18.80 2.65 -13.96
C LEU A 131 -18.91 3.28 -15.35
N ASP A 132 -20.08 3.16 -15.99
CA ASP A 132 -20.31 3.78 -17.32
C ASP A 132 -20.30 5.31 -17.22
N ILE A 133 -20.84 5.84 -16.13
CA ILE A 133 -20.81 7.27 -15.84
C ILE A 133 -19.38 7.75 -15.59
N ARG A 134 -18.59 7.00 -14.82
CA ARG A 134 -17.16 7.29 -14.60
C ARG A 134 -16.40 7.32 -15.91
N ARG A 135 -16.57 6.31 -16.77
CA ARG A 135 -15.95 6.23 -18.10
C ARG A 135 -16.30 7.41 -19.01
N LYS A 136 -17.51 7.96 -18.88
CA LYS A 136 -17.93 9.13 -19.66
C LYS A 136 -17.43 10.45 -19.06
N MET A 137 -17.31 10.52 -17.74
CA MET A 137 -16.98 11.74 -17.00
C MET A 137 -15.46 11.97 -16.89
N PHE A 138 -14.69 10.89 -16.80
CA PHE A 138 -13.28 10.93 -16.47
C PHE A 138 -12.42 10.46 -17.64
N PRO A 139 -11.28 11.12 -17.89
CA PRO A 139 -10.32 10.65 -18.86
C PRO A 139 -9.70 9.32 -18.42
N THR A 140 -9.48 8.46 -19.39
CA THR A 140 -8.65 7.26 -19.25
C THR A 140 -7.28 7.43 -19.90
N ASN A 141 -7.10 8.45 -20.75
CA ASN A 141 -5.84 8.74 -21.44
C ASN A 141 -5.05 9.82 -20.69
N CYS A 142 -3.75 9.62 -20.53
CA CYS A 142 -2.90 10.56 -19.80
C CYS A 142 -2.85 11.95 -20.47
N THR A 143 -2.96 12.01 -21.80
CA THR A 143 -2.87 13.25 -22.59
C THR A 143 -3.97 14.26 -22.29
N GLU A 144 -5.10 13.80 -21.75
CA GLU A 144 -6.21 14.66 -21.32
C GLU A 144 -5.95 15.30 -19.96
N CYS A 145 -5.10 14.69 -19.13
CA CYS A 145 -4.71 15.20 -17.81
C CYS A 145 -3.42 16.02 -17.85
N PHE A 146 -2.43 15.59 -18.63
CA PHE A 146 -1.11 16.20 -18.68
C PHE A 146 -0.93 16.98 -19.97
N LYS A 147 -0.45 18.21 -19.86
CA LYS A 147 -0.07 19.05 -21.00
C LYS A 147 1.38 18.78 -21.39
N GLU A 148 2.29 18.87 -20.43
CA GLU A 148 3.73 18.66 -20.60
C GLU A 148 4.28 17.98 -19.34
N ILE A 149 5.22 17.07 -19.52
CA ILE A 149 5.88 16.33 -18.45
C ILE A 149 7.38 16.47 -18.65
N TYR A 150 8.10 16.87 -17.61
CA TYR A 150 9.55 16.93 -17.63
C TYR A 150 10.12 16.04 -16.54
N PHE A 151 11.03 15.16 -16.91
CA PHE A 151 11.80 14.38 -15.96
C PHE A 151 13.29 14.65 -16.16
N ARG A 152 14.02 14.86 -15.06
CA ARG A 152 15.44 15.24 -15.09
C ARG A 152 15.76 16.48 -15.95
N GLY A 153 14.75 17.31 -16.21
CA GLY A 153 14.86 18.51 -17.05
C GLY A 153 14.61 18.28 -18.54
N GLU A 154 14.40 17.04 -18.97
CA GLU A 154 14.08 16.67 -20.34
C GLU A 154 12.57 16.53 -20.53
N LEU A 155 12.07 16.96 -21.68
CA LEU A 155 10.66 16.81 -22.04
C LEU A 155 10.39 15.36 -22.40
N VAL A 156 9.36 14.79 -21.77
CA VAL A 156 8.86 13.46 -22.08
C VAL A 156 7.81 13.60 -23.17
N THR A 157 8.03 12.95 -24.31
CA THR A 157 7.18 13.11 -25.50
C THR A 157 5.86 12.35 -25.40
N ASP A 158 5.88 11.18 -24.78
CA ASP A 158 4.70 10.35 -24.57
C ASP A 158 4.42 10.21 -23.06
N CYS A 159 3.25 10.67 -22.62
CA CYS A 159 2.91 10.58 -21.20
C CYS A 159 2.59 9.16 -20.74
N GLU A 160 2.20 8.25 -21.64
CA GLU A 160 1.87 6.86 -21.30
C GLU A 160 3.14 6.05 -20.98
N GLU A 161 4.33 6.54 -21.37
CA GLU A 161 5.61 5.96 -20.95
C GLU A 161 5.82 6.07 -19.44
N ILE A 162 5.25 7.10 -18.79
CA ILE A 162 5.41 7.35 -17.36
C ILE A 162 4.14 7.04 -16.60
N PHE A 163 3.01 7.63 -17.02
CA PHE A 163 1.75 7.62 -16.29
C PHE A 163 0.74 6.69 -16.96
N LYS A 164 0.50 5.54 -16.33
CA LYS A 164 -0.47 4.54 -16.80
C LYS A 164 -1.77 4.64 -16.02
N PHE A 165 -2.89 4.46 -16.70
CA PHE A 165 -4.22 4.54 -16.10
C PHE A 165 -4.57 3.28 -15.30
N HIS A 166 -5.07 3.47 -14.08
CA HIS A 166 -5.57 2.42 -13.21
C HIS A 166 -6.83 2.86 -12.47
N VAL A 167 -7.76 1.93 -12.31
CA VAL A 167 -8.85 2.07 -11.34
C VAL A 167 -8.33 1.58 -9.99
N THR A 168 -8.38 2.45 -8.98
CA THR A 168 -7.91 2.15 -7.62
C THR A 168 -9.03 2.34 -6.61
N GLU A 169 -8.78 1.99 -5.34
CA GLU A 169 -9.70 2.29 -4.23
C GLU A 169 -10.04 3.80 -4.14
N MET A 170 -9.11 4.68 -4.55
CA MET A 170 -9.29 6.13 -4.53
C MET A 170 -10.04 6.67 -5.77
N GLY A 171 -10.33 5.82 -6.77
CA GLY A 171 -10.97 6.18 -8.02
C GLY A 171 -10.04 6.04 -9.22
N TYR A 172 -10.29 6.85 -10.25
CA TYR A 172 -9.49 6.85 -11.48
C TYR A 172 -8.16 7.56 -11.21
N CYS A 173 -7.05 6.85 -11.40
CA CYS A 173 -5.72 7.36 -11.11
C CYS A 173 -4.76 7.06 -12.25
N PHE A 174 -3.80 7.95 -12.44
CA PHE A 174 -2.64 7.73 -13.30
C PHE A 174 -1.44 7.47 -12.40
N LEU A 175 -0.85 6.29 -12.49
CA LEU A 175 0.27 5.88 -11.67
C LEU A 175 1.55 5.96 -12.48
N ALA A 176 2.59 6.53 -11.88
CA ALA A 176 3.93 6.54 -12.41
C ALA A 176 4.88 5.76 -11.51
N ASN A 177 5.81 5.03 -12.12
CA ASN A 177 6.85 4.27 -11.41
C ASN A 177 6.29 3.26 -10.40
N ASN A 178 5.25 2.51 -10.79
CA ASN A 178 4.54 1.56 -9.93
C ASN A 178 4.70 0.11 -10.41
N LEU A 179 4.88 -0.83 -9.49
CA LEU A 179 5.07 -2.27 -9.80
C LEU A 179 3.84 -2.97 -10.38
N LEU A 180 2.68 -2.30 -10.46
CA LEU A 180 1.56 -2.81 -11.24
C LEU A 180 1.87 -2.91 -12.74
N ASP A 181 2.81 -2.09 -13.22
CA ASP A 181 3.03 -1.83 -14.64
C ASP A 181 4.35 -2.37 -15.18
N TYR A 182 5.20 -2.90 -14.30
CA TYR A 182 6.56 -3.33 -14.58
C TYR A 182 6.88 -4.58 -13.76
N ASP A 183 7.65 -5.50 -14.32
CA ASP A 183 8.01 -6.75 -13.65
C ASP A 183 9.08 -6.54 -12.56
N SER A 184 9.88 -5.47 -12.68
CA SER A 184 10.93 -5.13 -11.74
C SER A 184 11.11 -3.61 -11.57
N ILE A 185 11.74 -3.21 -10.47
CA ILE A 185 12.08 -1.80 -10.20
C ILE A 185 13.08 -1.27 -11.24
N GLU A 186 13.94 -2.15 -11.75
CA GLU A 186 14.99 -1.80 -12.70
C GLU A 186 14.46 -1.35 -14.06
N GLU A 187 13.29 -1.85 -14.47
CA GLU A 187 12.62 -1.53 -15.74
C GLU A 187 11.83 -0.23 -15.70
N MET A 188 11.64 0.36 -14.51
CA MET A 188 10.82 1.53 -14.39
C MET A 188 11.49 2.79 -14.99
N PRO A 189 10.70 3.69 -15.60
CA PRO A 189 11.22 4.82 -16.38
C PRO A 189 11.79 5.95 -15.51
N LEU A 190 11.26 6.13 -14.29
CA LEU A 190 11.69 7.22 -13.41
C LEU A 190 12.81 6.76 -12.49
N ARG A 191 14.03 6.77 -13.03
CA ARG A 191 15.26 6.48 -12.28
C ARG A 191 16.24 7.63 -12.43
N TYR A 192 17.01 7.89 -11.39
CA TYR A 192 17.94 9.01 -11.35
C TYR A 192 19.21 8.64 -10.60
N SER A 193 20.32 9.27 -10.96
CA SER A 193 21.59 9.11 -10.28
C SER A 193 21.89 10.29 -9.35
N SER A 194 22.74 10.06 -8.35
CA SER A 194 23.33 11.12 -7.55
C SER A 194 24.21 12.10 -8.35
N LEU A 195 24.55 11.78 -9.60
CA LEU A 195 25.28 12.67 -10.50
C LEU A 195 24.35 13.58 -11.33
N ASP A 196 23.04 13.33 -11.30
CA ASP A 196 22.10 14.13 -12.10
C ASP A 196 21.93 15.54 -11.51
N ASN A 197 22.07 16.53 -12.39
CA ASN A 197 21.91 17.95 -12.06
C ASN A 197 20.48 18.30 -11.66
N ASN A 198 19.49 17.60 -12.22
CA ASN A 198 18.09 17.82 -11.91
C ASN A 198 17.40 16.48 -11.62
N ARG A 199 16.80 16.35 -10.44
CA ARG A 199 16.14 15.12 -9.95
C ARG A 199 14.66 15.37 -9.68
N SER A 200 14.06 16.20 -10.53
CA SER A 200 12.67 16.64 -10.40
C SER A 200 11.80 15.98 -11.46
N LEU A 201 10.60 15.57 -11.07
CA LEU A 201 9.47 15.40 -11.97
C LEU A 201 8.66 16.69 -11.97
N ARG A 202 8.50 17.34 -13.13
CA ARG A 202 7.69 18.55 -13.28
C ARG A 202 6.49 18.25 -14.17
N LEU A 203 5.31 18.56 -13.67
CA LEU A 203 4.04 18.25 -14.33
C LEU A 203 3.31 19.56 -14.65
N TYR A 204 2.96 19.75 -15.92
CA TYR A 204 2.04 20.79 -16.34
C TYR A 204 0.66 20.15 -16.56
N MET A 205 -0.26 20.37 -15.63
CA MET A 205 -1.59 19.78 -15.67
C MET A 205 -2.51 20.57 -16.62
N ARG A 206 -3.43 19.87 -17.30
CA ARG A 206 -4.56 20.50 -18.00
C ARG A 206 -5.64 20.84 -16.97
N SER A 207 -6.28 22.00 -17.12
CA SER A 207 -7.40 22.35 -16.24
C SER A 207 -8.65 21.61 -16.69
N SER A 208 -9.36 20.99 -15.75
CA SER A 208 -10.69 20.42 -15.97
C SER A 208 -11.70 21.06 -15.03
N VAL A 209 -12.91 21.31 -15.54
CA VAL A 209 -14.03 21.72 -14.68
C VAL A 209 -14.56 20.49 -13.94
N MET A 210 -14.64 19.34 -14.62
CA MET A 210 -15.32 18.14 -14.13
C MET A 210 -14.68 17.52 -12.89
N TYR A 211 -13.37 17.62 -12.73
CA TYR A 211 -12.63 16.95 -11.65
C TYR A 211 -11.43 17.78 -11.21
N LYS A 212 -10.89 17.45 -10.04
CA LYS A 212 -9.63 17.99 -9.50
C LYS A 212 -8.58 16.88 -9.47
N TYR A 213 -7.33 17.28 -9.26
CA TYR A 213 -6.22 16.34 -9.12
C TYR A 213 -5.75 16.30 -7.66
N GLU A 214 -5.54 15.08 -7.17
CA GLU A 214 -4.81 14.81 -5.93
C GLU A 214 -3.59 13.95 -6.25
N MET A 215 -2.44 14.36 -5.73
CA MET A 215 -1.19 13.63 -5.85
C MET A 215 -0.98 12.78 -4.60
N TYR A 216 -0.53 11.56 -4.84
CA TYR A 216 -0.12 10.56 -3.86
C TYR A 216 1.33 10.21 -4.14
N VAL A 217 2.15 10.15 -3.10
CA VAL A 217 3.57 9.81 -3.20
C VAL A 217 3.81 8.60 -2.31
N ASN A 218 4.08 7.47 -2.95
CA ASN A 218 4.14 6.16 -2.31
C ASN A 218 5.41 5.41 -2.74
N SER A 219 5.72 4.30 -2.05
CA SER A 219 6.70 3.33 -2.54
C SER A 219 6.22 2.69 -3.85
N PRO A 220 7.13 2.21 -4.73
CA PRO A 220 6.78 1.59 -6.01
C PRO A 220 5.77 0.42 -5.94
N GLU A 221 5.77 -0.34 -4.84
CA GLU A 221 4.85 -1.45 -4.57
C GLU A 221 3.49 -1.01 -4.01
N ASP A 222 3.39 0.23 -3.51
CA ASP A 222 2.20 0.74 -2.83
C ASP A 222 1.25 1.47 -3.79
N LEU A 223 -0.04 1.45 -3.46
CA LEU A 223 -1.11 2.12 -4.19
C LEU A 223 -1.78 3.19 -3.32
N PRO A 224 -2.35 4.25 -3.94
CA PRO A 224 -3.24 5.16 -3.25
C PRO A 224 -4.38 4.39 -2.57
N PHE A 225 -4.48 4.52 -1.24
CA PHE A 225 -5.51 3.89 -0.43
C PHE A 225 -6.05 4.88 0.61
N PHE A 226 -7.10 4.49 1.34
CA PHE A 226 -7.84 5.39 2.23
C PHE A 226 -6.99 6.16 3.26
N ASN A 227 -5.91 5.57 3.76
CA ASN A 227 -5.02 6.20 4.75
C ASN A 227 -3.75 6.81 4.13
N SER A 228 -3.69 6.93 2.79
CA SER A 228 -2.57 7.59 2.12
C SER A 228 -2.60 9.10 2.35
N LEU A 229 -1.41 9.69 2.46
CA LEU A 229 -1.26 11.14 2.48
C LEU A 229 -1.52 11.71 1.09
N THR A 230 -2.30 12.79 1.02
CA THR A 230 -2.70 13.41 -0.23
C THR A 230 -2.14 14.83 -0.32
N TYR A 231 -1.75 15.21 -1.55
CA TYR A 231 -1.26 16.54 -1.88
C TYR A 231 -2.18 17.14 -2.94
N THR A 232 -2.97 18.14 -2.58
CA THR A 232 -3.87 18.80 -3.53
C THR A 232 -3.06 19.60 -4.55
N ILE A 233 -3.31 19.36 -5.84
CA ILE A 233 -2.71 20.16 -6.90
C ILE A 233 -3.57 21.39 -7.16
N SER A 234 -3.04 22.56 -6.82
CA SER A 234 -3.66 23.86 -7.10
C SER A 234 -3.32 24.38 -8.51
N THR A 235 -4.00 25.44 -8.91
CA THR A 235 -3.64 26.22 -10.12
C THR A 235 -2.29 26.92 -9.97
N ASP A 236 -1.90 27.24 -8.74
CA ASP A 236 -0.64 27.92 -8.46
C ASP A 236 0.54 26.93 -8.53
N PRO A 237 1.67 27.32 -9.13
CA PRO A 237 2.87 26.49 -9.18
C PRO A 237 3.32 26.11 -7.76
N THR A 238 3.35 24.81 -7.49
CA THR A 238 3.71 24.26 -6.18
C THR A 238 4.87 23.29 -6.34
N THR A 239 5.81 23.31 -5.41
CA THR A 239 6.95 22.38 -5.37
C THR A 239 6.90 21.59 -4.07
N TYR A 240 6.92 20.26 -4.19
CA TYR A 240 7.04 19.35 -3.06
C TYR A 240 8.43 18.72 -3.07
N ALA A 241 9.09 18.74 -1.91
CA ALA A 241 10.40 18.13 -1.72
C ALA A 241 10.26 16.92 -0.81
N PHE A 242 10.79 15.78 -1.25
CA PHE A 242 10.74 14.52 -0.53
C PHE A 242 12.15 13.99 -0.32
N ASN A 243 12.42 13.47 0.88
CA ASN A 243 13.60 12.66 1.14
C ASN A 243 13.20 11.20 0.93
N VAL A 244 13.90 10.51 0.03
CA VAL A 244 13.61 9.13 -0.34
C VAL A 244 14.79 8.28 0.08
N GLU A 245 14.51 7.21 0.83
CA GLU A 245 15.49 6.24 1.29
C GLU A 245 15.08 4.86 0.77
N GLU A 246 15.94 4.25 -0.04
CA GLU A 246 15.73 2.89 -0.55
C GLU A 246 16.37 1.88 0.39
N ILE A 247 15.57 0.89 0.79
CA ILE A 247 16.01 -0.21 1.64
C ILE A 247 16.01 -1.48 0.80
N HIS A 248 17.17 -2.10 0.68
CA HIS A 248 17.32 -3.39 0.03
C HIS A 248 17.60 -4.47 1.06
N ASN A 249 16.81 -5.54 1.00
CA ASN A 249 17.10 -6.75 1.73
C ASN A 249 18.21 -7.53 1.02
N HIS A 250 18.97 -8.31 1.78
CA HIS A 250 19.93 -9.25 1.21
C HIS A 250 19.17 -10.31 0.36
N GLU A 251 19.73 -10.72 -0.77
CA GLU A 251 19.04 -11.57 -1.75
C GLU A 251 18.48 -12.88 -1.14
N GLY A 252 19.27 -13.56 -0.31
CA GLY A 252 18.84 -14.79 0.37
C GLY A 252 17.72 -14.64 1.42
N VAL A 253 17.23 -13.42 1.72
CA VAL A 253 16.09 -13.24 2.65
C VAL A 253 14.78 -13.76 2.04
N ILE A 254 14.67 -13.79 0.71
CA ILE A 254 13.47 -14.31 0.04
C ILE A 254 13.32 -15.82 0.19
N ASP A 255 14.44 -16.54 0.36
CA ASP A 255 14.47 -18.00 0.51
C ASP A 255 13.98 -18.43 1.91
N GLU A 256 14.01 -17.52 2.89
CA GLU A 256 13.46 -17.75 4.21
C GLU A 256 11.92 -17.76 4.17
N PRO A 257 11.27 -18.77 4.77
CA PRO A 257 9.82 -18.87 4.71
C PRO A 257 9.14 -17.69 5.41
N ILE A 258 8.02 -17.22 4.85
CA ILE A 258 7.19 -16.11 5.38
C ILE A 258 6.88 -16.31 6.87
N SER A 259 6.67 -17.55 7.31
CA SER A 259 6.37 -17.89 8.70
C SER A 259 7.51 -17.56 9.67
N GLN A 260 8.76 -17.54 9.22
CA GLN A 260 9.94 -17.19 10.03
C GLN A 260 10.25 -15.69 9.93
N ARG A 261 10.34 -15.13 8.72
CA ARG A 261 10.68 -13.70 8.54
C ARG A 261 9.53 -12.72 8.81
N LYS A 262 8.28 -13.20 8.92
CA LYS A 262 7.05 -12.44 9.24
C LYS A 262 6.69 -11.28 8.29
N CYS A 263 7.46 -11.05 7.22
CA CYS A 263 7.17 -10.10 6.16
C CYS A 263 6.88 -10.85 4.85
N LYS A 264 6.39 -10.13 3.84
CA LYS A 264 6.18 -10.62 2.48
C LYS A 264 6.86 -9.67 1.49
N PHE A 265 7.40 -10.24 0.42
CA PHE A 265 7.93 -9.49 -0.72
C PHE A 265 6.80 -9.14 -1.70
N PRO A 266 6.98 -8.11 -2.54
CA PRO A 266 6.00 -7.75 -3.57
C PRO A 266 5.61 -8.89 -4.50
N SER A 267 6.53 -9.82 -4.79
CA SER A 267 6.27 -11.00 -5.60
C SER A 267 5.40 -12.07 -4.91
N GLU A 268 5.19 -11.99 -3.61
CA GLU A 268 4.47 -13.00 -2.80
C GLU A 268 2.99 -12.65 -2.59
N SER A 269 2.40 -12.10 -3.65
CA SER A 269 0.99 -11.73 -3.68
C SER A 269 0.09 -12.94 -3.88
N SER A 270 -1.12 -12.85 -3.32
CA SER A 270 -2.18 -13.82 -3.55
C SER A 270 -2.91 -13.61 -4.89
N ILE A 271 -2.67 -12.48 -5.57
CA ILE A 271 -3.33 -12.08 -6.82
C ILE A 271 -2.24 -11.92 -7.89
N GLU A 272 -2.36 -12.69 -8.96
CA GLU A 272 -1.40 -12.68 -10.07
C GLU A 272 -1.30 -11.28 -10.70
N GLY A 273 -0.07 -10.81 -10.91
CA GLY A 273 0.23 -9.49 -11.48
C GLY A 273 -0.15 -8.29 -10.59
N PHE A 274 -0.49 -8.50 -9.32
CA PHE A 274 -0.80 -7.42 -8.37
C PHE A 274 0.23 -7.48 -7.24
N PRO A 275 1.21 -6.56 -7.16
CA PRO A 275 2.29 -6.67 -6.19
C PRO A 275 1.75 -6.61 -4.75
N TYR A 276 2.34 -7.41 -3.87
CA TYR A 276 2.02 -7.35 -2.46
C TYR A 276 2.63 -6.09 -1.83
N SER A 277 1.79 -5.35 -1.14
CA SER A 277 2.21 -4.24 -0.27
C SER A 277 1.17 -4.06 0.83
N PHE A 278 1.48 -3.21 1.81
CA PHE A 278 0.54 -2.95 2.89
C PHE A 278 -0.73 -2.28 2.35
N SER A 279 -0.59 -1.28 1.48
CA SER A 279 -1.72 -0.60 0.85
C SER A 279 -2.57 -1.54 0.00
N ALA A 280 -1.94 -2.34 -0.86
CA ALA A 280 -2.58 -3.38 -1.66
C ALA A 280 -3.40 -4.36 -0.80
N CYS A 281 -2.81 -4.85 0.29
CA CYS A 281 -3.47 -5.74 1.23
C CYS A 281 -4.71 -5.10 1.87
N MET A 282 -4.60 -3.84 2.30
CA MET A 282 -5.72 -3.11 2.90
C MET A 282 -6.86 -2.89 1.90
N SER A 283 -6.56 -2.55 0.66
CA SER A 283 -7.57 -2.40 -0.39
C SER A 283 -8.25 -3.72 -0.74
N ILE A 284 -7.51 -4.84 -0.76
CA ILE A 284 -8.09 -6.19 -0.98
C ILE A 284 -9.04 -6.57 0.17
N ILE A 285 -8.58 -6.45 1.42
CA ILE A 285 -9.40 -6.79 2.60
C ILE A 285 -10.70 -5.97 2.62
N ARG A 286 -10.60 -4.69 2.26
CA ARG A 286 -11.79 -3.84 2.15
C ARG A 286 -12.73 -4.34 1.06
N SER A 287 -12.24 -4.61 -0.14
CA SER A 287 -13.06 -5.12 -1.24
C SER A 287 -13.76 -6.43 -0.85
N GLU A 288 -13.05 -7.34 -0.17
CA GLU A 288 -13.64 -8.58 0.35
C GLU A 288 -14.73 -8.33 1.40
N PHE A 289 -14.53 -7.35 2.27
CA PHE A 289 -15.53 -6.95 3.27
C PHE A 289 -16.77 -6.32 2.63
N GLU A 290 -16.59 -5.44 1.65
CA GLU A 290 -17.66 -4.82 0.87
C GLU A 290 -18.49 -5.88 0.15
N MET A 291 -17.83 -6.81 -0.56
CA MET A 291 -18.50 -7.93 -1.23
C MET A 291 -19.24 -8.83 -0.24
N LYS A 292 -18.66 -9.16 0.92
CA LYS A 292 -19.30 -10.05 1.91
C LYS A 292 -20.52 -9.41 2.59
N THR A 293 -20.52 -8.09 2.74
CA THR A 293 -21.54 -7.36 3.52
C THR A 293 -22.65 -6.79 2.64
N CYS A 294 -22.29 -6.31 1.45
CA CYS A 294 -23.17 -5.55 0.57
C CYS A 294 -23.40 -6.22 -0.79
N ASP A 295 -22.75 -7.35 -1.08
CA ASP A 295 -22.76 -8.03 -2.39
C ASP A 295 -22.30 -7.12 -3.55
N CYS A 296 -21.59 -6.04 -3.25
CA CYS A 296 -21.02 -5.11 -4.22
C CYS A 296 -19.74 -4.46 -3.67
N SER A 297 -18.87 -4.01 -4.57
CA SER A 297 -17.61 -3.32 -4.24
C SER A 297 -17.36 -2.20 -5.24
N LEU A 298 -16.76 -1.10 -4.80
CA LEU A 298 -16.44 0.04 -5.67
C LEU A 298 -15.17 -0.15 -6.48
N PHE A 299 -14.33 -1.07 -6.04
CA PHE A 299 -13.05 -1.44 -6.64
C PHE A 299 -12.87 -2.95 -6.47
N ASN A 300 -12.43 -3.65 -7.51
CA ASN A 300 -12.12 -5.07 -7.44
C ASN A 300 -10.67 -5.32 -7.91
N PRO A 301 -9.74 -5.63 -6.99
CA PRO A 301 -8.35 -5.91 -7.35
C PRO A 301 -8.15 -7.05 -8.37
N LYS A 302 -9.12 -7.97 -8.47
CA LYS A 302 -9.08 -9.11 -9.40
C LYS A 302 -9.61 -8.78 -10.79
N ASP A 303 -10.42 -7.74 -10.91
CA ASP A 303 -10.99 -7.30 -12.18
C ASP A 303 -10.49 -5.89 -12.48
N ARG A 304 -9.40 -5.80 -13.25
CA ARG A 304 -8.75 -4.54 -13.61
C ARG A 304 -9.43 -3.81 -14.77
N SER A 305 -10.51 -4.39 -15.32
CA SER A 305 -11.21 -3.88 -16.50
C SER A 305 -12.48 -3.08 -16.19
N THR A 306 -12.81 -2.93 -14.90
CA THR A 306 -14.03 -2.27 -14.41
C THR A 306 -13.78 -0.88 -13.83
#